data_AF-A0A1M3N0U7-F1
#
_entry.id   AF-A0A1M3N0U7-F1
#
_cell.length_a   1.000
_cell.length_b   1.000
_cell.length_c   1.000
_cell.angle_alpha   90.00
_cell.angle_beta   90.00
_cell.angle_gamma   90.00
#
_symmetry.space_group_name_H-M   'P 1'
#
loop_
_entity.id
_entity.type
_entity.pdbx_description
1 polymer ?
#
loop_
_entity_poly.entity_id
_entity_poly.type
_entity_poly.pdbx_seq_one_letter_code
_entity_poly.pdbx_strand_id
1 'polypeptide(L)'
;MAWRDSDEILLQRLEDEAIVEALFASRVGVEPSVTPSRLHPRAGGLVAELRKLPAGAEAVTAAVGGDVVRLGRFIDDLELRAAPPELLHHLALFHRTAATALEHRSPESAANAWVHSLAAWLALAEERLYLVQLEQLVIGGDATQKRRADAGIPPERIPLELVADVAKRAESTAADLGAPGRAALLALARTDEAARIAGASPEATRRARAEAERRRNAAIEAALAVIAEGLDEANVRGELATSGRTLLLRAVPVWTWTSYDEAVEHFVVERVDKIGWELYRARSWDALRYLLDPFRPMFENLASRIERDPSRIAYAAACAQMFVFLAEVDRYLPRKLEMAERAVKICPTHRNGRLVLAAALCDQAMEAMRAMVVFALRSELERVEVLLERAESLYPQTSELPEARSMLVRVRKGRIAV
;
A
#
# COMPACT_ATOMS: atom_id res chain seq x y z
N MET A 1 20.25 48.80 35.12
CA MET A 1 19.08 48.62 34.23
C MET A 1 18.17 47.65 34.95
N ALA A 2 16.92 48.02 35.27
CA ALA A 2 16.03 47.18 36.09
C ALA A 2 15.28 46.19 35.19
N TRP A 3 15.22 44.92 35.59
CA TRP A 3 14.44 43.87 34.93
C TRP A 3 12.95 44.21 35.04
N ARG A 4 12.23 44.24 33.91
CA ARG A 4 10.80 44.55 33.82
C ARG A 4 10.02 43.29 33.49
N ASP A 5 8.73 43.29 33.77
CA ASP A 5 7.83 42.17 33.41
C ASP A 5 7.85 41.85 31.91
N SER A 6 8.08 42.86 31.05
CA SER A 6 8.27 42.68 29.61
C SER A 6 9.53 41.88 29.26
N ASP A 7 10.58 42.03 30.06
CA ASP A 7 11.86 41.33 29.87
C ASP A 7 11.70 39.85 30.30
N GLU A 8 10.91 39.58 31.36
CA GLU A 8 10.52 38.22 31.79
C GLU A 8 9.69 37.47 30.73
N ILE A 9 8.67 38.13 30.16
CA ILE A 9 7.83 37.54 29.10
C ILE A 9 8.68 37.22 27.86
N LEU A 10 9.60 38.11 27.50
CA LEU A 10 10.50 37.89 26.38
C LEU A 10 11.45 36.72 26.65
N LEU A 11 12.04 36.63 27.84
CA LEU A 11 12.89 35.52 28.23
C LEU A 11 12.14 34.19 28.13
N GLN A 12 10.94 34.11 28.71
CA GLN A 12 10.15 32.88 28.69
C GLN A 12 9.83 32.42 27.26
N ARG A 13 9.52 33.37 26.36
CA ARG A 13 9.28 33.07 24.96
C ARG A 13 10.53 32.53 24.26
N LEU A 14 11.70 33.10 24.52
CA LEU A 14 12.96 32.63 23.94
C LEU A 14 13.32 31.23 24.43
N GLU A 15 13.06 30.92 25.70
CA GLU A 15 13.22 29.57 26.25
C GLU A 15 12.27 28.57 25.58
N ASP A 16 11.02 28.97 25.33
CA ASP A 16 10.04 28.12 24.64
C ASP A 16 10.47 27.82 23.21
N GLU A 17 10.93 28.84 22.48
CA GLU A 17 11.47 28.69 21.14
C GLU A 17 12.67 27.72 21.14
N ALA A 18 13.59 27.83 22.10
CA ALA A 18 14.73 26.92 22.23
C ALA A 18 14.32 25.46 22.53
N ILE A 19 13.31 25.26 23.38
CA ILE A 19 12.78 23.91 23.70
C ILE A 19 12.11 23.30 22.46
N VAL A 20 11.31 24.07 21.71
CA VAL A 20 10.67 23.59 20.48
C VAL A 20 11.72 23.25 19.42
N GLU A 21 12.78 24.05 19.28
CA GLU A 21 13.90 23.75 18.38
C GLU A 21 14.63 22.46 18.78
N ALA A 22 14.93 22.27 20.07
CA ALA A 22 15.56 21.05 20.56
C ALA A 22 14.66 19.81 20.37
N LEU A 23 13.35 19.96 20.59
CA LEU A 23 12.37 18.92 20.33
C LEU A 23 12.30 18.57 18.84
N PHE A 24 12.28 19.57 17.98
CA PHE A 24 12.28 19.37 16.53
C PHE A 24 13.54 18.63 16.08
N ALA A 25 14.71 19.11 16.48
CA ALA A 25 16.02 18.51 16.21
C ALA A 25 16.07 17.03 16.63
N SER A 26 15.59 16.72 17.84
CA SER A 26 15.45 15.36 18.36
C SER A 26 14.56 14.48 17.47
N ARG A 27 13.41 15.02 17.02
CA ARG A 27 12.46 14.30 16.15
C ARG A 27 12.99 14.05 14.74
N VAL A 28 13.71 15.01 14.16
CA VAL A 28 14.22 14.89 12.79
C VAL A 28 15.61 14.25 12.70
N GLY A 29 16.22 13.93 13.84
CA GLY A 29 17.56 13.34 13.92
C GLY A 29 18.63 14.25 13.31
N VAL A 30 18.57 15.54 13.62
CA VAL A 30 19.54 16.56 13.20
C VAL A 30 19.96 17.37 14.43
N GLU A 31 21.21 17.81 14.50
CA GLU A 31 21.60 18.77 15.52
C GLU A 31 20.85 20.10 15.33
N PRO A 32 20.42 20.79 16.41
CA PRO A 32 19.65 22.04 16.31
C PRO A 32 20.29 23.09 15.39
N SER A 33 21.62 23.15 15.36
CA SER A 33 22.45 24.07 14.58
C SER A 33 22.45 23.83 13.06
N VAL A 34 22.00 22.66 12.59
CA VAL A 34 22.07 22.24 11.17
C VAL A 34 20.68 22.19 10.52
N THR A 35 19.62 22.56 11.24
CA THR A 35 18.22 22.45 10.80
C THR A 35 17.90 23.39 9.62
N PRO A 36 17.71 22.90 8.38
CA PRO A 36 17.53 23.79 7.20
C PRO A 36 16.13 24.40 7.14
N SER A 37 15.15 23.75 7.78
CA SER A 37 13.75 24.19 7.85
C SER A 37 13.50 24.87 9.18
N ARG A 38 13.44 26.20 9.18
CA ARG A 38 12.93 26.95 10.34
C ARG A 38 11.54 26.42 10.69
N LEU A 39 11.33 26.07 11.95
CA LEU A 39 10.01 25.80 12.50
C LEU A 39 9.05 26.90 12.06
N HIS A 40 7.81 26.52 11.69
CA HIS A 40 6.82 27.52 11.34
C HIS A 40 6.68 28.50 12.51
N PRO A 41 6.72 29.84 12.32
CA PRO A 41 6.71 30.79 13.43
C PRO A 41 5.52 30.63 14.38
N ARG A 42 4.37 30.23 13.82
CA ARG A 42 3.17 29.91 14.62
C ARG A 42 3.25 28.59 15.38
N ALA A 43 4.26 27.74 15.20
CA ALA A 43 4.47 26.57 16.05
C ALA A 43 5.17 26.94 17.38
N GLY A 44 5.70 28.16 17.53
CA GLY A 44 6.39 28.62 18.74
C GLY A 44 5.53 28.66 20.00
N GLY A 45 4.19 28.68 19.87
CA GLY A 45 3.27 28.60 21.01
C GLY A 45 3.11 27.19 21.61
N LEU A 46 3.72 26.16 21.01
CA LEU A 46 3.55 24.76 21.43
C LEU A 46 3.89 24.55 22.91
N VAL A 47 5.07 24.99 23.35
CA VAL A 47 5.53 24.80 24.74
C VAL A 47 4.67 25.61 25.72
N ALA A 48 4.29 26.83 25.34
CA ALA A 48 3.42 27.67 26.15
C ALA A 48 2.05 27.01 26.41
N GLU A 49 1.45 26.38 25.39
CA GLU A 49 0.19 25.64 25.57
C GLU A 49 0.37 24.34 26.36
N LEU A 50 1.46 23.60 26.15
CA LEU A 50 1.75 22.38 26.91
C LEU A 50 1.92 22.65 28.40
N ARG A 51 2.51 23.79 28.81
CA ARG A 51 2.63 24.18 30.22
C ARG A 51 1.29 24.36 30.93
N LYS A 52 0.21 24.65 30.20
CA LYS A 52 -1.12 24.83 30.79
C LYS A 52 -1.76 23.50 31.19
N LEU A 53 -1.23 22.37 30.70
CA LEU A 53 -1.68 21.04 31.07
C LEU A 53 -0.94 20.54 32.32
N PRO A 54 -1.61 19.90 33.30
CA PRO A 54 -0.96 19.44 34.53
C PRO A 54 0.27 18.56 34.29
N ALA A 55 0.15 17.51 33.47
CA ALA A 55 1.27 16.63 33.12
C ALA A 55 2.23 17.26 32.09
N GLY A 56 1.76 18.24 31.31
CA GLY A 56 2.57 18.96 30.33
C GLY A 56 3.58 19.90 30.99
N ALA A 57 3.21 20.57 32.09
CA ALA A 57 4.11 21.41 32.87
C ALA A 57 5.34 20.62 33.38
N GLU A 58 5.12 19.38 33.86
CA GLU A 58 6.21 18.50 34.30
C GLU A 58 7.12 18.08 33.13
N ALA A 59 6.53 17.75 31.98
CA ALA A 59 7.28 17.37 30.78
C ALA A 59 8.12 18.54 30.24
N VAL A 60 7.58 19.76 30.24
CA VAL A 60 8.31 20.98 29.85
C VAL A 60 9.44 21.27 30.85
N THR A 61 9.19 21.12 32.15
CA THR A 61 10.24 21.30 33.18
C THR A 61 11.38 20.30 32.99
N ALA A 62 11.08 19.05 32.65
CA ALA A 62 12.09 18.05 32.33
C ALA A 62 12.88 18.42 31.06
N ALA A 63 12.22 18.97 30.04
CA ALA A 63 12.88 19.45 28.82
C ALA A 63 13.82 20.64 29.07
N VAL A 64 13.44 21.58 29.95
CA VAL A 64 14.34 22.65 30.44
C VAL A 64 15.59 22.06 31.10
N GLY A 65 15.43 20.95 31.84
CA GLY A 65 16.53 20.18 32.42
C GLY A 65 17.34 19.33 31.43
N GLY A 66 17.03 19.38 30.13
CA GLY A 66 17.72 18.66 29.06
C GLY A 66 17.05 17.36 28.60
N ASP A 67 15.98 16.88 29.25
CA ASP A 67 15.25 15.67 28.84
C ASP A 67 14.11 15.99 27.86
N VAL A 68 14.50 16.39 26.65
CA VAL A 68 13.58 16.70 25.56
C VAL A 68 12.84 15.45 25.06
N VAL A 69 13.40 14.26 25.25
CA VAL A 69 12.77 13.00 24.85
C VAL A 69 11.50 12.74 25.66
N ARG A 70 11.50 13.06 26.95
CA ARG A 70 10.30 12.97 27.79
C ARG A 70 9.17 13.87 27.28
N LEU A 71 9.48 15.09 26.86
CA LEU A 71 8.50 15.99 26.23
C LEU A 71 7.97 15.40 24.91
N GLY A 72 8.84 14.79 24.11
CA GLY A 72 8.45 14.07 22.90
C GLY A 72 7.42 12.97 23.19
N ARG A 73 7.69 12.08 24.15
CA ARG A 73 6.77 11.00 24.51
C ARG A 73 5.43 11.53 25.02
N PHE A 74 5.46 12.57 25.85
CA PHE A 74 4.23 13.22 26.32
C PHE A 74 3.35 13.70 25.17
N ILE A 75 3.95 14.27 24.12
CA ILE A 75 3.23 14.72 22.93
C ILE A 75 2.64 13.54 22.15
N ASP A 76 3.38 12.43 22.01
CA ASP A 76 2.91 11.24 21.30
C ASP A 76 1.73 10.55 22.02
N ASP A 77 1.72 10.59 23.35
CA ASP A 77 0.70 9.98 24.20
C ASP A 77 -0.49 10.91 24.50
N LEU A 78 -0.50 12.14 23.96
CA LEU A 78 -1.53 13.13 24.23
C LEU A 78 -2.89 12.72 23.64
N GLU A 79 -3.94 12.72 24.46
CA GLU A 79 -5.31 12.53 23.99
C GLU A 79 -5.79 13.79 23.26
N LEU A 80 -5.67 13.79 21.93
CA LEU A 80 -5.97 14.97 21.09
C LEU A 80 -7.42 15.48 21.24
N ARG A 81 -8.37 14.59 21.49
CA ARG A 81 -9.78 14.96 21.66
C ARG A 81 -10.04 15.82 22.91
N ALA A 82 -9.19 15.69 23.94
CA ALA A 82 -9.28 16.46 25.17
C ALA A 82 -8.35 17.68 25.18
N ALA A 83 -7.54 17.86 24.13
CA ALA A 83 -6.57 18.94 24.05
C ALA A 83 -7.25 20.28 23.68
N PRO A 84 -6.77 21.41 24.23
CA PRO A 84 -7.24 22.72 23.80
C PRO A 84 -6.99 22.96 22.30
N PRO A 85 -7.87 23.72 21.60
CA PRO A 85 -7.75 23.92 20.16
C PRO A 85 -6.48 24.67 19.74
N GLU A 86 -5.96 25.57 20.57
CA GLU A 86 -4.67 26.24 20.35
C GLU A 86 -3.52 25.22 20.30
N LEU A 87 -3.52 24.27 21.24
CA LEU A 87 -2.51 23.22 21.28
C LEU A 87 -2.60 22.33 20.04
N LEU A 88 -3.81 21.94 19.64
CA LEU A 88 -4.03 21.17 18.41
C LEU A 88 -3.48 21.90 17.17
N HIS A 89 -3.70 23.21 17.07
CA HIS A 89 -3.16 24.02 15.97
C HIS A 89 -1.62 23.98 15.94
N HIS A 90 -0.96 24.15 17.10
CA HIS A 90 0.49 24.09 17.19
C HIS A 90 1.06 22.71 16.85
N LEU A 91 0.43 21.63 17.34
CA LEU A 91 0.81 20.25 17.03
C LEU A 91 0.68 19.96 15.53
N ALA A 92 -0.42 20.41 14.91
CA ALA A 92 -0.66 20.22 13.49
C ALA A 92 0.45 20.84 12.62
N LEU A 93 0.89 22.06 12.97
CA LEU A 93 1.97 22.78 12.29
C LEU A 93 3.36 22.18 12.59
N PHE A 94 3.62 21.80 13.84
CA PHE A 94 4.87 21.18 14.25
C PHE A 94 5.10 19.87 13.47
N HIS A 95 4.12 18.96 13.49
CA HIS A 95 4.23 17.68 12.81
C HIS A 95 4.30 17.83 11.28
N ARG A 96 3.58 18.79 10.68
CA ARG A 96 3.70 19.13 9.25
C ARG A 96 5.13 19.54 8.89
N THR A 97 5.75 20.37 9.72
CA THR A 97 7.12 20.84 9.50
C THR A 97 8.11 19.69 9.64
N ALA A 98 7.93 18.84 10.66
CA ALA A 98 8.78 17.66 10.87
C ALA A 98 8.67 16.68 9.69
N ALA A 99 7.46 16.45 9.19
CA ALA A 99 7.22 15.59 8.04
C ALA A 99 7.95 16.09 6.79
N THR A 100 7.87 17.40 6.52
CA THR A 100 8.56 18.02 5.37
C THR A 100 10.08 17.92 5.49
N ALA A 101 10.64 18.05 6.70
CA ALA A 101 12.08 17.90 6.90
C ALA A 101 12.57 16.45 6.74
N LEU A 102 11.69 15.47 6.98
CA LEU A 102 12.01 14.04 6.94
C LEU A 102 11.79 13.39 5.57
N GLU A 103 10.94 13.97 4.70
CA GLU A 103 10.41 13.29 3.51
C GLU A 103 11.48 12.79 2.51
N HIS A 104 12.64 13.44 2.46
CA HIS A 104 13.76 13.03 1.63
C HIS A 104 14.71 12.01 2.30
N ARG A 105 14.75 11.95 3.62
CA ARG A 105 15.74 11.18 4.40
C ARG A 105 15.18 9.90 5.00
N SER A 106 13.93 9.94 5.46
CA SER A 106 13.24 8.83 6.09
C SER A 106 11.74 8.90 5.77
N PRO A 107 11.31 8.33 4.62
CA PRO A 107 9.92 8.37 4.20
C PRO A 107 8.95 7.81 5.23
N GLU A 108 9.35 6.77 5.96
CA GLU A 108 8.54 6.13 7.00
C GLU A 108 8.33 7.07 8.20
N SER A 109 9.39 7.75 8.66
CA SER A 109 9.30 8.74 9.75
C SER A 109 8.52 9.98 9.31
N ALA A 110 8.70 10.42 8.07
CA ALA A 110 7.94 11.52 7.48
C ALA A 110 6.45 11.18 7.39
N ALA A 111 6.11 9.96 6.96
CA ALA A 111 4.74 9.48 6.92
C ALA A 111 4.11 9.47 8.31
N ASN A 112 4.85 9.03 9.34
CA ASN A 112 4.37 9.09 10.71
C ASN A 112 4.08 10.51 11.18
N ALA A 113 4.97 11.47 10.87
CA ALA A 113 4.73 12.87 11.18
C ALA A 113 3.54 13.45 10.40
N TRP A 114 3.33 13.08 9.14
CA TRP A 114 2.13 13.46 8.39
C TRP A 114 0.85 12.92 9.02
N VAL A 115 0.85 11.68 9.50
CA VAL A 115 -0.29 11.07 10.20
C VAL A 115 -0.66 11.87 11.46
N HIS A 116 0.33 12.26 12.28
CA HIS A 116 0.08 13.06 13.48
C HIS A 116 -0.37 14.49 13.16
N SER A 117 0.18 15.10 12.09
CA SER A 117 -0.30 16.39 11.59
C SER A 117 -1.77 16.30 11.15
N LEU A 118 -2.13 15.27 10.39
CA LEU A 118 -3.51 15.03 9.96
C LEU A 118 -4.43 14.76 11.15
N ALA A 119 -3.98 13.98 12.14
CA ALA A 119 -4.76 13.71 13.35
C ALA A 119 -5.08 15.01 14.11
N ALA A 120 -4.09 15.88 14.30
CA ALA A 120 -4.28 17.17 14.94
C ALA A 120 -5.23 18.08 14.15
N TRP A 121 -5.12 18.11 12.82
CA TRP A 121 -6.07 18.86 11.97
C TRP A 121 -7.50 18.30 12.02
N LEU A 122 -7.65 16.97 12.04
CA LEU A 122 -8.96 16.31 12.17
C LEU A 122 -9.61 16.63 13.53
N ALA A 123 -8.85 16.56 14.62
CA ALA A 123 -9.35 16.94 15.94
C ALA A 123 -9.74 18.43 15.98
N LEU A 124 -8.89 19.30 15.43
CA LEU A 124 -9.15 20.75 15.38
C LEU A 124 -10.36 21.11 14.52
N ALA A 125 -10.66 20.35 13.47
CA ALA A 125 -11.84 20.58 12.62
C ALA A 125 -13.17 20.32 13.35
N GLU A 126 -13.16 19.50 14.40
CA GLU A 126 -14.32 19.29 15.28
C GLU A 126 -14.53 20.53 16.20
N GLU A 127 -13.47 21.29 16.50
CA GLU A 127 -13.47 22.56 17.25
C GLU A 127 -13.84 23.77 16.37
N ARG A 128 -15.00 23.69 15.70
CA ARG A 128 -15.45 24.66 14.68
C ARG A 128 -15.38 26.13 15.11
N LEU A 129 -15.75 26.43 16.36
CA LEU A 129 -15.79 27.80 16.88
C LEU A 129 -14.41 28.44 16.88
N TYR A 130 -13.38 27.70 17.26
CA TYR A 130 -12.00 28.18 17.28
C TYR A 130 -11.53 28.57 15.89
N LEU A 131 -11.76 27.71 14.89
CA LEU A 131 -11.32 27.97 13.52
C LEU A 131 -12.03 29.18 12.89
N VAL A 132 -13.33 29.35 13.16
CA VAL A 132 -14.09 30.53 12.74
C VAL A 132 -13.54 31.81 13.39
N GLN A 133 -13.20 31.77 14.68
CA GLN A 133 -12.62 32.91 15.38
C GLN A 133 -11.21 33.24 14.86
N LEU A 134 -10.38 32.22 14.64
CA LEU A 134 -9.04 32.38 14.10
C LEU A 134 -9.08 33.00 12.69
N GLU A 135 -10.01 32.54 11.86
CA GLU A 135 -10.24 33.12 10.54
C GLU A 135 -10.62 34.61 10.62
N GLN A 136 -11.56 34.97 11.50
CA GLN A 136 -11.96 36.36 11.71
C GLN A 136 -10.78 37.25 12.14
N LEU A 137 -9.92 36.74 13.02
CA LEU A 137 -8.72 37.44 13.47
C LEU A 137 -7.71 37.64 12.34
N VAL A 138 -7.54 36.64 11.45
CA VAL A 138 -6.58 36.70 10.33
C VAL A 138 -7.08 37.61 9.20
N ILE A 139 -8.36 37.52 8.85
CA ILE A 139 -8.96 38.31 7.77
C ILE A 139 -9.12 39.79 8.17
N GLY A 140 -9.28 40.07 9.46
CA GLY A 140 -9.46 41.40 10.00
C GLY A 140 -10.92 41.89 9.98
N GLY A 141 -11.25 42.77 10.92
CA GLY A 141 -12.58 43.35 11.11
C GLY A 141 -13.12 44.16 9.92
N ASP A 142 -12.23 44.62 9.04
CA ASP A 142 -12.55 45.50 7.90
C ASP A 142 -12.64 44.79 6.54
N ALA A 143 -12.48 43.46 6.49
CA ALA A 143 -12.62 42.74 5.24
C ALA A 143 -14.07 42.83 4.72
N THR A 144 -14.22 43.20 3.44
CA THR A 144 -15.52 43.25 2.77
C THR A 144 -16.24 41.90 2.88
N GLN A 145 -17.57 41.94 2.98
CA GLN A 145 -18.42 40.76 3.13
C GLN A 145 -18.18 39.72 2.01
N LYS A 146 -17.83 40.19 0.81
CA LYS A 146 -17.39 39.36 -0.33
C LYS A 146 -16.04 38.67 -0.08
N ARG A 147 -15.03 39.37 0.46
CA ARG A 147 -13.74 38.76 0.87
C ARG A 147 -13.92 37.71 1.96
N ARG A 148 -14.85 37.89 2.90
CA ARG A 148 -15.18 36.90 3.93
C ARG A 148 -15.85 35.65 3.34
N ALA A 149 -16.77 35.85 2.39
CA ALA A 149 -17.43 34.74 1.69
C ALA A 149 -16.47 33.96 0.77
N ASP A 150 -15.53 34.66 0.12
CA ASP A 150 -14.56 34.06 -0.81
C ASP A 150 -13.34 33.42 -0.09
N ALA A 151 -13.02 33.85 1.14
CA ALA A 151 -11.89 33.32 1.92
C ALA A 151 -12.27 32.16 2.87
N GLY A 152 -13.56 32.01 3.17
CA GLY A 152 -14.12 30.98 4.04
C GLY A 152 -13.80 29.56 3.61
N ILE A 153 -12.83 28.92 4.26
CA ILE A 153 -12.67 27.46 4.19
C ILE A 153 -13.44 26.87 5.37
N PRO A 154 -14.53 26.10 5.13
CA PRO A 154 -15.23 25.43 6.21
C PRO A 154 -14.25 24.58 7.06
N PRO A 155 -14.37 24.58 8.40
CA PRO A 155 -13.47 23.83 9.29
C PRO A 155 -13.23 22.38 8.84
N GLU A 156 -14.30 21.70 8.41
CA GLU A 156 -14.28 20.32 7.92
C GLU A 156 -13.47 20.10 6.63
N ARG A 157 -13.16 21.17 5.88
CA ARG A 157 -12.40 21.11 4.63
C ARG A 157 -10.90 21.24 4.88
N ILE A 158 -10.48 21.83 6.00
CA ILE A 158 -9.05 22.06 6.30
C ILE A 158 -8.26 20.74 6.33
N PRO A 159 -8.72 19.65 6.98
CA PRO A 159 -8.00 18.37 6.93
C PRO A 159 -7.92 17.79 5.52
N LEU A 160 -8.92 18.05 4.67
CA LEU A 160 -8.94 17.57 3.28
C LEU A 160 -7.95 18.34 2.40
N GLU A 161 -7.73 19.63 2.67
CA GLU A 161 -6.67 20.41 2.01
C GLU A 161 -5.28 19.88 2.40
N LEU A 162 -5.08 19.43 3.64
CA LEU A 162 -3.85 18.74 4.02
C LEU A 162 -3.68 17.42 3.26
N VAL A 163 -4.73 16.60 3.18
CA VAL A 163 -4.71 15.36 2.39
C VAL A 163 -4.35 15.66 0.93
N ALA A 164 -4.93 16.71 0.34
CA ALA A 164 -4.60 17.15 -1.01
C ALA A 164 -3.14 17.63 -1.15
N ASP A 165 -2.62 18.37 -0.17
CA ASP A 165 -1.22 18.82 -0.15
C ASP A 165 -0.22 17.67 0.00
N VAL A 166 -0.56 16.66 0.80
CA VAL A 166 0.22 15.41 0.90
C VAL A 166 0.18 14.67 -0.43
N ALA A 167 -1.01 14.54 -1.03
CA ALA A 167 -1.19 13.89 -2.33
C ALA A 167 -0.38 14.53 -3.46
N LYS A 168 -0.31 15.86 -3.53
CA LYS A 168 0.51 16.57 -4.52
C LYS A 168 1.97 16.11 -4.53
N ARG A 169 2.53 15.72 -3.37
CA ARG A 169 3.90 15.18 -3.28
C ARG A 169 4.02 13.81 -3.95
N ALA A 170 3.02 12.95 -3.75
CA ALA A 170 2.94 11.66 -4.42
C ALA A 170 2.80 11.85 -5.93
N GLU A 171 1.90 12.73 -6.37
CA GLU A 171 1.68 13.03 -7.80
C GLU A 171 2.95 13.64 -8.44
N SER A 172 3.60 14.60 -7.79
CA SER A 172 4.77 15.29 -8.36
C SER A 172 6.01 14.41 -8.50
N THR A 173 6.06 13.29 -7.77
CA THR A 173 7.18 12.34 -7.79
C THR A 173 6.77 10.95 -8.28
N ALA A 174 5.59 10.83 -8.89
CA ALA A 174 5.09 9.55 -9.42
C ALA A 174 5.94 9.05 -10.58
N ALA A 175 6.47 9.96 -11.41
CA ALA A 175 7.26 9.60 -12.58
C ALA A 175 8.67 9.08 -12.23
N ASP A 176 9.27 9.60 -11.16
CA ASP A 176 10.63 9.26 -10.70
C ASP A 176 10.65 8.37 -9.44
N LEU A 177 9.48 8.08 -8.87
CA LEU A 177 9.31 7.27 -7.66
C LEU A 177 10.05 7.86 -6.46
N GLY A 178 10.02 9.19 -6.34
CA GLY A 178 10.74 9.93 -5.31
C GLY A 178 10.35 9.57 -3.87
N ALA A 179 11.32 9.73 -2.95
CA ALA A 179 11.14 9.53 -1.51
C ALA A 179 9.98 10.35 -0.89
N PRO A 180 9.77 11.63 -1.27
CA PRO A 180 8.63 12.40 -0.76
C PRO A 180 7.27 11.80 -1.14
N GLY A 181 7.14 11.26 -2.36
CA GLY A 181 5.93 10.60 -2.78
C GLY A 181 5.68 9.29 -2.05
N ARG A 182 6.74 8.51 -1.77
CA ARG A 182 6.63 7.32 -0.90
C ARG A 182 6.11 7.69 0.48
N ALA A 183 6.66 8.73 1.09
CA ALA A 183 6.21 9.23 2.40
C ALA A 183 4.73 9.65 2.35
N ALA A 184 4.32 10.33 1.30
CA ALA A 184 2.94 10.75 1.09
C ALA A 184 1.99 9.56 0.94
N LEU A 185 2.32 8.57 0.10
CA LEU A 185 1.49 7.36 -0.07
C LEU A 185 1.34 6.57 1.24
N LEU A 186 2.43 6.42 2.01
CA LEU A 186 2.40 5.80 3.33
C LEU A 186 1.47 6.55 4.30
N ALA A 187 1.51 7.88 4.29
CA ALA A 187 0.64 8.70 5.14
C ALA A 187 -0.84 8.59 4.72
N LEU A 188 -1.12 8.65 3.41
CA LEU A 188 -2.48 8.50 2.86
C LEU A 188 -3.07 7.11 3.12
N ALA A 189 -2.25 6.06 3.12
CA ALA A 189 -2.69 4.72 3.50
C ALA A 189 -3.05 4.60 5.00
N ARG A 190 -2.58 5.53 5.84
CA ARG A 190 -2.78 5.55 7.30
C ARG A 190 -3.78 6.61 7.77
N THR A 191 -4.65 7.10 6.88
CA THR A 191 -5.68 8.10 7.25
C THR A 191 -6.64 7.59 8.33
N ASP A 192 -6.96 6.29 8.36
CA ASP A 192 -7.78 5.69 9.42
C ASP A 192 -7.09 5.72 10.79
N GLU A 193 -5.78 5.56 10.81
CA GLU A 193 -5.00 5.72 12.02
C GLU A 193 -4.99 7.17 12.48
N ALA A 194 -4.80 8.14 11.57
CA ALA A 194 -4.91 9.55 11.91
C ALA A 194 -6.28 9.91 12.51
N ALA A 195 -7.36 9.40 11.92
CA ALA A 195 -8.72 9.61 12.42
C ALA A 195 -8.94 8.98 13.81
N ARG A 196 -8.37 7.80 14.06
CA ARG A 196 -8.39 7.14 15.37
C ARG A 196 -7.62 7.94 16.42
N ILE A 197 -6.41 8.41 16.11
CA ILE A 197 -5.60 9.25 17.02
C ILE A 197 -6.34 10.55 17.35
N ALA A 198 -7.00 11.15 16.36
CA ALA A 198 -7.79 12.36 16.54
C ALA A 198 -9.06 12.16 17.40
N GLY A 199 -9.55 10.92 17.53
CA GLY A 199 -10.90 10.68 18.05
C GLY A 199 -12.00 11.26 17.15
N ALA A 200 -11.75 11.33 15.83
CA ALA A 200 -12.61 12.00 14.87
C ALA A 200 -13.99 11.31 14.73
N SER A 201 -15.00 12.08 14.35
CA SER A 201 -16.33 11.54 14.08
C SER A 201 -16.31 10.51 12.93
N PRO A 202 -17.28 9.56 12.90
CA PRO A 202 -17.40 8.61 11.78
C PRO A 202 -17.56 9.31 10.42
N GLU A 203 -18.20 10.48 10.39
CA GLU A 203 -18.39 11.24 9.16
C GLU A 203 -17.09 11.90 8.68
N ALA A 204 -16.34 12.55 9.57
CA ALA A 204 -15.02 13.10 9.24
C ALA A 204 -14.05 12.01 8.78
N THR A 205 -14.06 10.85 9.46
CA THR A 205 -13.27 9.67 9.09
C THR A 205 -13.59 9.20 7.68
N ARG A 206 -14.88 9.01 7.34
CA ARG A 206 -15.29 8.60 5.99
C ARG A 206 -14.85 9.59 4.92
N ARG A 207 -14.98 10.90 5.16
CA ARG A 207 -14.59 11.94 4.21
C ARG A 207 -13.09 11.97 3.98
N ALA A 208 -12.30 11.95 5.04
CA ALA A 208 -10.84 11.92 4.95
C ALA A 208 -10.34 10.66 4.25
N ARG A 209 -10.90 9.48 4.59
CA ARG A 209 -10.57 8.21 3.93
C ARG A 209 -10.87 8.26 2.44
N ALA A 210 -12.08 8.67 2.05
CA ALA A 210 -12.48 8.72 0.66
C ALA A 210 -11.61 9.69 -0.16
N GLU A 211 -11.23 10.84 0.41
CA GLU A 211 -10.29 11.76 -0.23
C GLU A 211 -8.90 11.12 -0.38
N ALA A 212 -8.37 10.53 0.69
CA ALA A 212 -7.04 9.92 0.69
C ALA A 212 -6.95 8.74 -0.29
N GLU A 213 -7.96 7.87 -0.33
CA GLU A 213 -8.04 6.76 -1.29
C GLU A 213 -8.09 7.26 -2.73
N ARG A 214 -8.95 8.24 -3.04
CA ARG A 214 -9.06 8.81 -4.38
C ARG A 214 -7.72 9.40 -4.85
N ARG A 215 -7.04 10.13 -3.96
CA ARG A 215 -5.75 10.76 -4.24
C ARG A 215 -4.61 9.74 -4.37
N ARG A 216 -4.60 8.72 -3.50
CA ARG A 216 -3.63 7.63 -3.57
C ARG A 216 -3.74 6.91 -4.91
N ASN A 217 -4.96 6.56 -5.32
CA ASN A 217 -5.21 5.89 -6.60
C ASN A 217 -4.73 6.75 -7.78
N ALA A 218 -5.03 8.05 -7.79
CA ALA A 218 -4.58 8.95 -8.85
C ALA A 218 -3.04 9.02 -8.98
N ALA A 219 -2.31 9.06 -7.85
CA ALA A 219 -0.85 9.05 -7.88
C ALA A 219 -0.27 7.72 -8.36
N ILE A 220 -0.88 6.60 -7.99
CA ILE A 220 -0.50 5.26 -8.46
C ILE A 220 -0.77 5.12 -9.97
N GLU A 221 -1.94 5.56 -10.43
CA GLU A 221 -2.30 5.60 -11.85
C GLU A 221 -1.30 6.44 -12.65
N ALA A 222 -0.91 7.62 -12.15
CA ALA A 222 0.09 8.45 -12.80
C ALA A 222 1.47 7.76 -12.92
N ALA A 223 1.90 7.02 -11.88
CA ALA A 223 3.14 6.24 -11.93
C ALA A 223 3.07 5.09 -12.95
N LEU A 224 1.91 4.42 -13.05
CA LEU A 224 1.68 3.32 -13.98
C LEU A 224 1.44 3.78 -15.42
N ALA A 225 0.93 4.99 -15.64
CA ALA A 225 0.60 5.53 -16.96
C ALA A 225 1.80 5.50 -17.90
N VAL A 226 2.99 5.86 -17.42
CA VAL A 226 4.23 5.84 -18.22
C VAL A 226 4.57 4.42 -18.72
N ILE A 227 4.24 3.40 -17.93
CA ILE A 227 4.44 1.99 -18.31
C ILE A 227 3.34 1.56 -19.27
N ALA A 228 2.09 1.94 -18.99
CA ALA A 228 0.92 1.64 -19.82
C ALA A 228 1.09 2.17 -21.24
N GLU A 229 1.44 3.46 -21.38
CA GLU A 229 1.65 4.12 -22.67
C GLU A 229 2.76 3.44 -23.47
N GLY A 230 3.89 3.13 -22.84
CA GLY A 230 4.99 2.42 -23.50
C GLY A 230 4.58 1.02 -23.98
N LEU A 231 3.79 0.28 -23.19
CA LEU A 231 3.28 -1.03 -23.58
C LEU A 231 2.26 -0.93 -24.72
N ASP A 232 1.37 0.05 -24.68
CA ASP A 232 0.37 0.27 -25.71
C ASP A 232 1.03 0.69 -27.03
N GLU A 233 2.08 1.52 -27.00
CA GLU A 233 2.88 1.87 -28.17
C GLU A 233 3.63 0.66 -28.74
N ALA A 234 4.27 -0.16 -27.89
CA ALA A 234 4.93 -1.39 -28.31
C ALA A 234 3.95 -2.38 -28.94
N ASN A 235 2.72 -2.47 -28.40
CA ASN A 235 1.67 -3.29 -28.97
C ASN A 235 1.23 -2.80 -30.36
N VAL A 236 1.05 -1.49 -30.55
CA VAL A 236 0.73 -0.90 -31.87
C VAL A 236 1.83 -1.18 -32.89
N ARG A 237 3.10 -1.19 -32.46
CA ARG A 237 4.26 -1.51 -33.31
C ARG A 237 4.50 -3.02 -33.52
N GLY A 238 3.73 -3.89 -32.85
CA GLY A 238 3.94 -5.34 -32.91
C GLY A 238 5.22 -5.81 -32.20
N GLU A 239 5.76 -5.00 -31.30
CA GLU A 239 6.99 -5.24 -30.55
C GLU A 239 6.70 -5.70 -29.10
N LEU A 240 5.46 -6.07 -28.79
CA LEU A 240 5.06 -6.40 -27.42
C LEU A 240 5.81 -7.62 -26.87
N ALA A 241 6.01 -8.67 -27.68
CA ALA A 241 6.75 -9.86 -27.29
C ALA A 241 8.27 -9.62 -27.09
N THR A 242 8.86 -8.60 -27.73
CA THR A 242 10.30 -8.31 -27.66
C THR A 242 10.63 -7.24 -26.61
N SER A 243 9.86 -6.16 -26.57
CA SER A 243 10.11 -4.99 -25.72
C SER A 243 9.21 -4.93 -24.48
N GLY A 244 8.06 -5.62 -24.51
CA GLY A 244 7.03 -5.51 -23.47
C GLY A 244 7.50 -5.90 -22.08
N ARG A 245 8.35 -6.93 -21.96
CA ARG A 245 8.93 -7.31 -20.65
C ARG A 245 9.77 -6.20 -20.05
N THR A 246 10.65 -5.58 -20.82
CA THR A 246 11.55 -4.52 -20.34
C THR A 246 10.75 -3.32 -19.84
N LEU A 247 9.67 -2.97 -20.53
CA LEU A 247 8.74 -1.93 -20.10
C LEU A 247 8.03 -2.32 -18.80
N LEU A 248 7.45 -3.52 -18.76
CA LEU A 248 6.65 -3.99 -17.63
C LEU A 248 7.48 -4.21 -16.36
N LEU A 249 8.77 -4.53 -16.48
CA LEU A 249 9.68 -4.64 -15.33
C LEU A 249 9.74 -3.38 -14.47
N ARG A 250 9.43 -2.21 -15.06
CA ARG A 250 9.34 -0.94 -14.34
C ARG A 250 8.19 -0.91 -13.31
N ALA A 251 7.25 -1.85 -13.36
CA ALA A 251 6.19 -1.96 -12.36
C ALA A 251 6.69 -2.51 -11.01
N VAL A 252 7.83 -3.22 -10.97
CA VAL A 252 8.43 -3.73 -9.73
C VAL A 252 8.82 -2.60 -8.76
N PRO A 253 9.58 -1.57 -9.17
CA PRO A 253 9.86 -0.45 -8.29
C PRO A 253 8.61 0.36 -7.94
N VAL A 254 7.62 0.48 -8.85
CA VAL A 254 6.32 1.11 -8.52
C VAL A 254 5.64 0.35 -7.38
N TRP A 255 5.54 -0.98 -7.46
CA TRP A 255 4.93 -1.80 -6.42
C TRP A 255 5.62 -1.64 -5.06
N THR A 256 6.95 -1.55 -5.05
CA THR A 256 7.70 -1.31 -3.80
C THR A 256 7.50 0.12 -3.27
N TRP A 257 7.46 1.11 -4.16
CA TRP A 257 7.23 2.51 -3.83
C TRP A 257 5.83 2.74 -3.23
N THR A 258 4.82 2.03 -3.74
CA THR A 258 3.44 2.06 -3.23
C THR A 258 3.21 1.16 -2.01
N SER A 259 4.27 0.56 -1.44
CA SER A 259 4.17 -0.38 -0.31
C SER A 259 3.31 -1.60 -0.61
N TYR A 260 3.51 -2.16 -1.79
CA TYR A 260 2.86 -3.37 -2.30
C TYR A 260 1.36 -3.19 -2.53
N ASP A 261 0.96 -2.05 -3.09
CA ASP A 261 -0.45 -1.74 -3.37
C ASP A 261 -1.03 -2.69 -4.44
N GLU A 262 -2.26 -3.13 -4.18
CA GLU A 262 -3.01 -4.09 -5.00
C GLU A 262 -3.31 -3.57 -6.42
N ALA A 263 -3.45 -2.24 -6.60
CA ALA A 263 -3.67 -1.67 -7.93
C ALA A 263 -2.51 -1.95 -8.90
N VAL A 264 -1.27 -2.02 -8.38
CA VAL A 264 -0.10 -2.37 -9.18
C VAL A 264 -0.10 -3.87 -9.52
N GLU A 265 -0.53 -4.72 -8.58
CA GLU A 265 -0.69 -6.16 -8.81
C GLU A 265 -1.71 -6.43 -9.93
N HIS A 266 -2.85 -5.72 -9.90
CA HIS A 266 -3.88 -5.79 -10.96
C HIS A 266 -3.34 -5.34 -12.31
N PHE A 267 -2.66 -4.19 -12.35
CA PHE A 267 -2.03 -3.70 -13.57
C PHE A 267 -1.06 -4.73 -14.17
N VAL A 268 -0.22 -5.36 -13.34
CA VAL A 268 0.75 -6.34 -13.81
C VAL A 268 0.07 -7.59 -14.35
N VAL A 269 -0.91 -8.18 -13.66
CA VAL A 269 -1.56 -9.41 -14.16
C VAL A 269 -2.30 -9.18 -15.48
N GLU A 270 -2.94 -8.02 -15.67
CA GLU A 270 -3.61 -7.67 -16.92
C GLU A 270 -2.62 -7.51 -18.08
N ARG A 271 -1.47 -6.89 -17.82
CA ARG A 271 -0.44 -6.68 -18.85
C ARG A 271 0.34 -7.95 -19.16
N VAL A 272 0.67 -8.76 -18.14
CA VAL A 272 1.31 -10.07 -18.34
C VAL A 272 0.40 -11.01 -19.12
N ASP A 273 -0.91 -11.00 -18.89
CA ASP A 273 -1.83 -11.88 -19.61
C ASP A 273 -1.73 -11.72 -21.13
N LYS A 274 -1.75 -10.47 -21.62
CA LYS A 274 -1.62 -10.15 -23.05
C LYS A 274 -0.32 -10.69 -23.65
N ILE A 275 0.82 -10.38 -23.02
CA ILE A 275 2.15 -10.82 -23.50
C ILE A 275 2.27 -12.35 -23.38
N GLY A 276 1.79 -12.90 -22.28
CA GLY A 276 1.86 -14.32 -21.95
C GLY A 276 1.17 -15.18 -23.00
N TRP A 277 -0.02 -14.77 -23.48
CA TRP A 277 -0.71 -15.49 -24.55
C TRP A 277 0.00 -15.45 -25.90
N GLU A 278 0.73 -14.38 -26.22
CA GLU A 278 1.56 -14.34 -27.44
C GLU A 278 2.70 -15.35 -27.36
N LEU A 279 3.44 -15.34 -26.25
CA LEU A 279 4.55 -16.27 -26.01
C LEU A 279 4.08 -17.73 -25.93
N TYR A 280 2.92 -17.95 -25.28
CA TYR A 280 2.30 -19.27 -25.16
C TYR A 280 1.92 -19.83 -26.53
N ARG A 281 1.23 -19.05 -27.37
CA ARG A 281 0.85 -19.47 -28.74
C ARG A 281 2.08 -19.73 -29.62
N ALA A 282 3.14 -18.95 -29.43
CA ALA A 282 4.43 -19.16 -30.10
C ALA A 282 5.26 -20.31 -29.50
N ARG A 283 4.76 -21.01 -28.46
CA ARG A 283 5.47 -22.07 -27.73
C ARG A 283 6.86 -21.65 -27.22
N SER A 284 7.02 -20.36 -26.93
CA SER A 284 8.28 -19.77 -26.46
C SER A 284 8.40 -19.88 -24.94
N TRP A 285 8.52 -21.11 -24.44
CA TRP A 285 8.46 -21.43 -23.00
C TRP A 285 9.51 -20.73 -22.14
N ASP A 286 10.74 -20.62 -22.65
CA ASP A 286 11.81 -19.95 -21.90
C ASP A 286 11.59 -18.43 -21.84
N ALA A 287 11.05 -17.82 -22.90
CA ALA A 287 10.67 -16.42 -22.89
C ALA A 287 9.47 -16.17 -21.95
N LEU A 288 8.49 -17.08 -21.93
CA LEU A 288 7.36 -17.01 -21.01
C LEU A 288 7.83 -17.12 -19.55
N ARG A 289 8.72 -18.07 -19.22
CA ARG A 289 9.32 -18.15 -17.88
C ARG A 289 10.05 -16.86 -17.52
N TYR A 290 10.89 -16.36 -18.43
CA TYR A 290 11.65 -15.12 -18.25
C TYR A 290 10.75 -13.90 -18.02
N LEU A 291 9.57 -13.85 -18.65
CA LEU A 291 8.54 -12.84 -18.40
C LEU A 291 7.95 -12.94 -16.99
N LEU A 292 7.60 -14.15 -16.54
CA LEU A 292 6.84 -14.38 -15.30
C LEU A 292 7.69 -14.21 -14.03
N ASP A 293 8.95 -14.66 -14.05
CA ASP A 293 9.79 -14.79 -12.84
C ASP A 293 9.86 -13.51 -11.98
N PRO A 294 10.05 -12.30 -12.56
CA PRO A 294 10.15 -11.06 -11.77
C PRO A 294 8.84 -10.68 -11.05
N PHE A 295 7.69 -11.15 -11.54
CA PHE A 295 6.37 -10.76 -11.05
C PHE A 295 5.72 -11.82 -10.16
N ARG A 296 6.35 -12.98 -9.99
CA ARG A 296 5.86 -14.04 -9.09
C ARG A 296 5.45 -13.53 -7.70
N PRO A 297 6.23 -12.65 -7.02
CA PRO A 297 5.81 -12.10 -5.73
C PRO A 297 4.47 -11.34 -5.78
N MET A 298 4.18 -10.62 -6.87
CA MET A 298 2.91 -9.90 -7.06
C MET A 298 1.75 -10.87 -7.26
N PHE A 299 1.96 -11.93 -8.06
CA PHE A 299 0.95 -12.96 -8.26
C PHE A 299 0.61 -13.68 -6.96
N GLU A 300 1.63 -14.00 -6.16
CA GLU A 300 1.48 -14.65 -4.85
C GLU A 300 0.78 -13.75 -3.84
N ASN A 301 1.06 -12.45 -3.82
CA ASN A 301 0.38 -11.50 -2.95
C ASN A 301 -1.09 -11.34 -3.33
N LEU A 302 -1.39 -11.13 -4.62
CA LEU A 302 -2.76 -11.00 -5.12
C LEU A 302 -3.58 -12.26 -4.86
N ALA A 303 -3.01 -13.45 -5.12
CA ALA A 303 -3.63 -14.72 -4.77
C ALA A 303 -3.95 -14.80 -3.27
N SER A 304 -3.01 -14.42 -2.41
CA SER A 304 -3.21 -14.42 -0.97
C SER A 304 -4.32 -13.47 -0.52
N ARG A 305 -4.50 -12.32 -1.20
CA ARG A 305 -5.63 -11.40 -0.95
C ARG A 305 -6.96 -12.02 -1.32
N ILE A 306 -7.06 -12.62 -2.50
CA ILE A 306 -8.29 -13.28 -2.98
C ILE A 306 -8.65 -14.49 -2.10
N GLU A 307 -7.65 -15.28 -1.69
CA GLU A 307 -7.88 -16.43 -0.81
C GLU A 307 -8.37 -16.01 0.59
N ARG A 308 -7.97 -14.83 1.09
CA ARG A 308 -8.46 -14.27 2.37
C ARG A 308 -9.86 -13.67 2.26
N ASP A 309 -10.18 -13.09 1.11
CA ASP A 309 -11.47 -12.45 0.83
C ASP A 309 -11.99 -12.87 -0.55
N PRO A 310 -12.71 -14.00 -0.63
CA PRO A 310 -13.23 -14.54 -1.88
C PRO A 310 -14.28 -13.66 -2.58
N SER A 311 -14.75 -12.58 -1.94
CA SER A 311 -15.66 -11.62 -2.58
C SER A 311 -14.98 -10.78 -3.68
N ARG A 312 -13.64 -10.80 -3.75
CA ARG A 312 -12.80 -10.10 -4.73
C ARG A 312 -12.76 -10.79 -6.10
N ILE A 313 -13.93 -11.08 -6.66
CA ILE A 313 -14.08 -11.91 -7.87
C ILE A 313 -13.51 -11.24 -9.13
N ALA A 314 -13.50 -9.90 -9.18
CA ALA A 314 -13.15 -9.13 -10.38
C ALA A 314 -11.78 -9.48 -10.98
N TYR A 315 -10.81 -9.87 -10.15
CA TYR A 315 -9.42 -10.14 -10.58
C TYR A 315 -9.01 -11.60 -10.40
N ALA A 316 -9.92 -12.45 -9.91
CA ALA A 316 -9.64 -13.86 -9.65
C ALA A 316 -9.26 -14.62 -10.93
N ALA A 317 -9.92 -14.35 -12.05
CA ALA A 317 -9.62 -15.01 -13.32
C ALA A 317 -8.23 -14.64 -13.86
N ALA A 318 -7.89 -13.34 -13.89
CA ALA A 318 -6.58 -12.87 -14.35
C ALA A 318 -5.45 -13.39 -13.45
N CYS A 319 -5.64 -13.37 -12.13
CA CYS A 319 -4.70 -13.95 -11.18
C CYS A 319 -4.53 -15.46 -11.41
N ALA A 320 -5.63 -16.22 -11.54
CA ALA A 320 -5.58 -17.67 -11.81
C ALA A 320 -4.85 -17.98 -13.13
N GLN A 321 -4.99 -17.15 -14.15
CA GLN A 321 -4.28 -17.31 -15.42
C GLN A 321 -2.75 -17.16 -15.27
N MET A 322 -2.25 -16.37 -14.32
CA MET A 322 -0.81 -16.33 -14.03
C MET A 322 -0.31 -17.66 -13.49
N PHE A 323 -1.07 -18.31 -12.62
CA PHE A 323 -0.76 -19.65 -12.10
C PHE A 323 -0.86 -20.73 -13.19
N VAL A 324 -1.75 -20.56 -14.17
CA VAL A 324 -1.77 -21.42 -15.38
C VAL A 324 -0.46 -21.28 -16.15
N PHE A 325 0.00 -20.06 -16.43
CA PHE A 325 1.27 -19.88 -17.14
C PHE A 325 2.46 -20.42 -16.33
N LEU A 326 2.50 -20.19 -15.02
CA LEU A 326 3.53 -20.76 -14.14
C LEU A 326 3.54 -22.29 -14.16
N ALA A 327 2.37 -22.93 -14.13
CA ALA A 327 2.22 -24.38 -14.21
C ALA A 327 2.76 -24.94 -15.55
N GLU A 328 2.48 -24.25 -16.65
CA GLU A 328 2.88 -24.70 -17.99
C GLU A 328 4.38 -24.52 -18.28
N VAL A 329 5.06 -23.55 -17.66
CA VAL A 329 6.51 -23.38 -17.80
C VAL A 329 7.33 -24.21 -16.80
N ASP A 330 6.71 -24.80 -15.78
CA ASP A 330 7.40 -25.65 -14.82
C ASP A 330 7.55 -27.07 -15.37
N ARG A 331 8.76 -27.63 -15.25
CA ARG A 331 9.07 -28.99 -15.71
C ARG A 331 8.89 -30.05 -14.63
N TYR A 332 8.74 -29.64 -13.37
CA TYR A 332 8.60 -30.54 -12.24
C TYR A 332 7.12 -30.75 -11.90
N LEU A 333 6.60 -31.96 -12.14
CA LEU A 333 5.17 -32.26 -12.05
C LEU A 333 4.53 -31.90 -10.69
N PRO A 334 5.15 -32.15 -9.52
CA PRO A 334 4.58 -31.73 -8.24
C PRO A 334 4.37 -30.22 -8.12
N ARG A 335 5.28 -29.41 -8.67
CA ARG A 335 5.12 -27.94 -8.71
C ARG A 335 4.06 -27.50 -9.73
N LYS A 336 4.00 -28.16 -10.89
CA LYS A 336 2.93 -27.94 -11.88
C LYS A 336 1.55 -28.17 -11.25
N LEU A 337 1.38 -29.28 -10.51
CA LEU A 337 0.15 -29.58 -9.78
C LEU A 337 -0.16 -28.52 -8.74
N GLU A 338 0.81 -28.10 -7.91
CA GLU A 338 0.61 -27.05 -6.90
C GLU A 338 0.10 -25.74 -7.52
N MET A 339 0.70 -25.30 -8.62
CA MET A 339 0.29 -24.08 -9.32
C MET A 339 -1.11 -24.23 -9.93
N ALA A 340 -1.40 -25.36 -10.58
CA ALA A 340 -2.70 -25.61 -11.22
C ALA A 340 -3.85 -25.74 -10.19
N GLU A 341 -3.59 -26.40 -9.06
CA GLU A 341 -4.48 -26.44 -7.90
C GLU A 341 -4.80 -25.03 -7.40
N ARG A 342 -3.76 -24.21 -7.24
CA ARG A 342 -3.91 -22.85 -6.76
C ARG A 342 -4.72 -21.99 -7.75
N ALA A 343 -4.52 -22.16 -9.05
CA ALA A 343 -5.33 -21.48 -10.07
C ALA A 343 -6.83 -21.79 -9.91
N VAL A 344 -7.19 -23.06 -9.73
CA VAL A 344 -8.59 -23.49 -9.52
C VAL A 344 -9.13 -23.04 -8.16
N LYS A 345 -8.30 -23.02 -7.12
CA LYS A 345 -8.67 -22.48 -5.80
C LYS A 345 -9.01 -20.99 -5.86
N ILE A 346 -8.19 -20.20 -6.55
CA ILE A 346 -8.39 -18.75 -6.73
C ILE A 346 -9.65 -18.49 -7.55
N CYS A 347 -9.85 -19.23 -8.65
CA CYS A 347 -11.00 -19.07 -9.52
C CYS A 347 -11.54 -20.44 -9.97
N PRO A 348 -12.53 -21.02 -9.24
CA PRO A 348 -13.04 -22.36 -9.51
C PRO A 348 -13.66 -22.54 -10.91
N THR A 349 -14.12 -21.46 -11.52
CA THR A 349 -14.71 -21.44 -12.86
C THR A 349 -13.68 -21.17 -13.96
N HIS A 350 -12.41 -20.96 -13.63
CA HIS A 350 -11.37 -20.63 -14.61
C HIS A 350 -11.09 -21.81 -15.53
N ARG A 351 -11.51 -21.69 -16.80
CA ARG A 351 -11.46 -22.76 -17.80
C ARG A 351 -10.06 -23.35 -17.97
N ASN A 352 -9.04 -22.51 -18.15
CA ASN A 352 -7.68 -22.99 -18.41
C ASN A 352 -7.04 -23.58 -17.15
N GLY A 353 -7.39 -23.08 -15.96
CA GLY A 353 -6.94 -23.67 -14.69
C GLY A 353 -7.44 -25.10 -14.53
N ARG A 354 -8.73 -25.31 -14.78
CA ARG A 354 -9.35 -26.64 -14.75
C ARG A 354 -8.73 -27.59 -15.78
N LEU A 355 -8.51 -27.11 -17.01
CA LEU A 355 -7.88 -27.89 -18.08
C LEU A 355 -6.46 -28.33 -17.69
N VAL A 356 -5.60 -27.40 -17.28
CA VAL A 356 -4.21 -27.69 -16.90
C VAL A 356 -4.13 -28.61 -15.69
N LEU A 357 -4.99 -28.42 -14.69
CA LEU A 357 -5.06 -29.31 -13.53
C LEU A 357 -5.50 -30.72 -13.94
N ALA A 358 -6.53 -30.85 -14.78
CA ALA A 358 -6.99 -32.14 -15.27
C ALA A 358 -5.91 -32.88 -16.07
N ALA A 359 -5.18 -32.19 -16.95
CA ALA A 359 -4.06 -32.76 -17.69
C ALA A 359 -2.93 -33.21 -16.74
N ALA A 360 -2.53 -32.37 -15.78
CA ALA A 360 -1.48 -32.71 -14.81
C ALA A 360 -1.86 -33.90 -13.90
N LEU A 361 -3.13 -34.06 -13.54
CA LEU A 361 -3.64 -35.23 -12.82
C LEU A 361 -3.57 -36.50 -13.67
N CYS A 362 -3.85 -36.40 -14.98
CA CYS A 362 -3.68 -37.52 -15.92
C CYS A 362 -2.20 -37.91 -16.05
N ASP A 363 -1.29 -36.92 -16.15
CA ASP A 363 0.15 -37.16 -16.19
C ASP A 363 0.64 -37.87 -14.92
N GLN A 364 0.22 -37.40 -13.75
CA GLN A 364 0.54 -38.03 -12.46
C GLN A 364 0.05 -39.48 -12.39
N ALA A 365 -1.18 -39.73 -12.85
CA ALA A 365 -1.73 -41.07 -12.93
C ALA A 365 -0.91 -41.97 -13.87
N MET A 366 -0.52 -41.46 -15.04
CA MET A 366 0.29 -42.19 -16.01
C MET A 366 1.72 -42.47 -15.51
N GLU A 367 2.37 -41.51 -14.86
CA GLU A 367 3.67 -41.73 -14.22
C GLU A 367 3.60 -42.79 -13.13
N ALA A 368 2.58 -42.72 -12.26
CA ALA A 368 2.36 -43.74 -11.23
C ALA A 368 2.17 -45.12 -11.86
N MET A 369 1.32 -45.24 -12.90
CA MET A 369 1.09 -46.52 -13.59
C MET A 369 2.35 -47.04 -14.30
N ARG A 370 3.18 -46.17 -14.89
CA ARG A 370 4.46 -46.57 -15.49
C ARG A 370 5.45 -47.11 -14.45
N ALA A 371 5.34 -46.72 -13.19
CA ALA A 371 6.15 -47.28 -12.12
C ALA A 371 5.69 -48.68 -11.66
N MET A 372 4.45 -49.10 -11.99
CA MET A 372 3.83 -50.36 -11.56
C MET A 372 4.18 -51.58 -12.44
N VAL A 373 5.31 -51.54 -13.16
CA VAL A 373 5.65 -52.49 -14.26
C VAL A 373 5.60 -53.98 -13.87
N VAL A 374 5.85 -54.32 -12.61
CA VAL A 374 5.98 -55.74 -12.17
C VAL A 374 4.83 -56.17 -11.25
N PHE A 375 4.39 -55.31 -10.33
CA PHE A 375 3.25 -55.54 -9.45
C PHE A 375 2.53 -54.22 -9.17
N ALA A 376 1.22 -54.19 -9.37
CA ALA A 376 0.36 -53.06 -8.98
C ALA A 376 -0.40 -53.41 -7.70
N LEU A 377 -0.16 -52.69 -6.60
CA LEU A 377 -0.95 -52.85 -5.38
C LEU A 377 -2.37 -52.33 -5.62
N ARG A 378 -3.35 -52.92 -4.92
CA ARG A 378 -4.77 -52.54 -5.10
C ARG A 378 -5.00 -51.08 -4.70
N SER A 379 -4.35 -50.65 -3.62
CA SER A 379 -4.38 -49.27 -3.12
C SER A 379 -3.80 -48.26 -4.12
N GLU A 380 -2.81 -48.64 -4.91
CA GLU A 380 -2.20 -47.76 -5.92
C GLU A 380 -3.12 -47.57 -7.13
N LEU A 381 -3.79 -48.64 -7.56
CA LEU A 381 -4.81 -48.55 -8.62
C LEU A 381 -6.02 -47.71 -8.17
N GLU A 382 -6.47 -47.90 -6.93
CA GLU A 382 -7.54 -47.07 -6.34
C GLU A 382 -7.13 -45.60 -6.29
N ARG A 383 -5.87 -45.28 -5.93
CA ARG A 383 -5.35 -43.91 -5.97
C ARG A 383 -5.34 -43.33 -7.39
N VAL A 384 -4.93 -44.12 -8.39
CA VAL A 384 -4.95 -43.70 -9.80
C VAL A 384 -6.39 -43.43 -10.27
N GLU A 385 -7.34 -44.27 -9.89
CA GLU A 385 -8.77 -44.07 -10.20
C GLU A 385 -9.28 -42.73 -9.68
N VAL A 386 -8.99 -42.41 -8.42
CA VAL A 386 -9.38 -41.13 -7.80
C VAL A 386 -8.78 -39.94 -8.57
N LEU A 387 -7.53 -40.03 -9.02
CA LEU A 387 -6.91 -38.96 -9.82
C LEU A 387 -7.64 -38.76 -11.16
N LEU A 388 -8.00 -39.84 -11.86
CA LEU A 388 -8.68 -39.77 -13.16
C LEU A 388 -10.14 -39.32 -13.04
N GLU A 389 -10.86 -39.76 -12.01
CA GLU A 389 -12.21 -39.27 -11.70
C GLU A 389 -12.20 -37.77 -11.42
N ARG A 390 -11.20 -37.32 -10.64
CA ARG A 390 -11.02 -35.90 -10.38
C ARG A 390 -10.68 -35.12 -11.65
N ALA A 391 -9.78 -35.61 -12.49
CA ALA A 391 -9.47 -34.99 -13.78
C ALA A 391 -10.72 -34.86 -14.67
N GLU A 392 -11.54 -35.92 -14.75
CA GLU A 392 -12.79 -35.92 -15.51
C GLU A 392 -13.80 -34.90 -14.97
N SER A 393 -14.02 -34.86 -13.65
CA SER A 393 -14.92 -33.87 -13.04
C SER A 393 -14.47 -32.42 -13.29
N LEU A 394 -13.16 -32.18 -13.31
CA LEU A 394 -12.60 -30.86 -13.57
C LEU A 394 -12.76 -30.48 -15.04
N TYR A 395 -12.38 -31.35 -15.97
CA TYR A 395 -12.43 -31.08 -17.39
C TYR A 395 -12.60 -32.38 -18.20
N PRO A 396 -13.84 -32.81 -18.50
CA PRO A 396 -14.10 -34.10 -19.15
C PRO A 396 -13.51 -34.25 -20.55
N GLN A 397 -13.21 -33.12 -21.20
CA GLN A 397 -12.73 -33.04 -22.58
C GLN A 397 -11.19 -33.00 -22.68
N THR A 398 -10.48 -33.23 -21.58
CA THR A 398 -9.01 -33.26 -21.54
C THR A 398 -8.47 -34.35 -22.46
N SER A 399 -7.50 -34.02 -23.31
CA SER A 399 -6.94 -34.91 -24.34
C SER A 399 -6.22 -36.13 -23.77
N GLU A 400 -5.69 -36.02 -22.56
CA GLU A 400 -4.88 -37.04 -21.87
C GLU A 400 -5.76 -38.11 -21.21
N LEU A 401 -7.04 -37.80 -20.94
CA LEU A 401 -7.94 -38.66 -20.17
C LEU A 401 -8.22 -40.01 -20.87
N PRO A 402 -8.51 -40.08 -22.19
CA PRO A 402 -8.69 -41.34 -22.90
C PRO A 402 -7.45 -42.25 -22.84
N GLU A 403 -6.25 -41.68 -22.98
CA GLU A 403 -5.00 -42.42 -22.93
C GLU A 403 -4.75 -42.98 -21.51
N ALA A 404 -4.91 -42.13 -20.50
CA ALA A 404 -4.72 -42.54 -19.10
C ALA A 404 -5.72 -43.63 -18.69
N ARG A 405 -7.00 -43.54 -19.11
CA ARG A 405 -8.00 -44.59 -18.89
C ARG A 405 -7.63 -45.90 -19.59
N SER A 406 -7.16 -45.84 -20.84
CA SER A 406 -6.68 -47.01 -21.58
C SER A 406 -5.48 -47.68 -20.89
N MET A 407 -4.54 -46.88 -20.37
CA MET A 407 -3.41 -47.38 -19.59
C MET A 407 -3.86 -48.09 -18.31
N LEU A 408 -4.80 -47.50 -17.57
CA LEU A 408 -5.35 -48.11 -16.36
C LEU A 408 -6.00 -49.48 -16.63
N VAL A 409 -6.75 -49.60 -17.74
CA VAL A 409 -7.32 -50.89 -18.17
C VAL A 409 -6.22 -51.92 -18.48
N ARG A 410 -5.12 -51.52 -19.14
CA ARG A 410 -3.99 -52.41 -19.43
C ARG A 410 -3.29 -52.88 -18.16
N VAL A 411 -2.97 -51.98 -17.23
CA VAL A 411 -2.33 -52.33 -15.95
C VAL A 411 -3.23 -53.26 -15.12
N ARG A 412 -4.55 -53.00 -15.09
CA ARG A 412 -5.54 -53.88 -14.46
C ARG A 412 -5.59 -55.28 -15.09
N LYS A 413 -5.48 -55.39 -16.42
CA LYS A 413 -5.46 -56.69 -17.13
C LYS A 413 -4.15 -57.44 -16.94
N GLY A 414 -3.03 -56.72 -16.77
CA GLY A 414 -1.73 -57.31 -16.43
C GLY A 414 -1.72 -58.07 -15.10
N ARG A 415 -2.69 -57.82 -14.21
CA ARG A 415 -2.94 -58.67 -13.01
C ARG A 415 -3.48 -60.06 -13.30
N ILE A 416 -4.01 -60.32 -14.50
CA ILE A 416 -4.66 -61.59 -14.86
C ILE A 416 -3.66 -62.56 -15.51
N ALA A 417 -2.43 -62.12 -15.79
CA ALA A 417 -1.35 -62.96 -16.31
C ALA A 417 -0.35 -63.33 -15.20
N VAL A 418 -0.82 -64.02 -14.16
CA VAL A 418 0.00 -64.86 -13.27
C VAL A 418 -0.71 -66.19 -13.11
#